data_AF-A0A943XTB7-F1
#
_entry.id   AF-A0A943XTB7-F1
#
_cell.length_a   1.000
_cell.length_b   1.000
_cell.length_c   1.000
_cell.angle_alpha   90.00
_cell.angle_beta   90.00
_cell.angle_gamma   90.00
#
_symmetry.space_group_name_H-M   'P 1'
#
loop_
_entity.id
_entity.type
_entity.pdbx_description
1 polymer ?
#
loop_
_entity_poly.entity_id
_entity_poly.type
_entity_poly.pdbx_seq_one_letter_code
_entity_poly.pdbx_strand_id
1 'polypeptide(L)'
;VGGHVQVGGNAWVRGNAWVGGYVRVGDNAWVGGHVQVGGNAWVRGYAQVEDNAWVGGYAQVEGNARVRDNVRIGGNAWIRSNADYLSIKGIGSSYRNTTAYKTKGGGIEIVCGCFSGTLEEFETRVQLTHGENKFAKEYRLFIEIMKLHFMEEKKGKQ
;
A
#
# COMPACT_ATOMS: atom_id res chain seq x y z
N VAL A 1 17.26 -12.82 -3.16
CA VAL A 1 17.45 -11.78 -2.12
C VAL A 1 18.65 -10.92 -2.51
N GLY A 2 18.51 -9.59 -2.50
CA GLY A 2 19.56 -8.64 -2.87
C GLY A 2 20.64 -8.45 -1.80
N GLY A 3 21.64 -7.60 -2.08
CA GLY A 3 22.76 -7.34 -1.16
C GLY A 3 22.34 -6.57 0.10
N HIS A 4 23.03 -6.80 1.22
CA HIS A 4 22.80 -6.12 2.51
C HIS A 4 21.38 -6.27 3.08
N VAL A 5 20.65 -7.32 2.71
CA VAL A 5 19.37 -7.64 3.34
C VAL A 5 19.61 -8.19 4.74
N GLN A 6 18.86 -7.65 5.71
CA GLN A 6 18.90 -8.11 7.10
C GLN A 6 17.59 -8.84 7.40
N VAL A 7 17.66 -10.14 7.67
CA VAL A 7 16.53 -10.91 8.20
C VAL A 7 16.90 -11.34 9.61
N GLY A 8 16.11 -10.93 10.61
CA GLY A 8 16.42 -11.17 12.02
C GLY A 8 15.17 -11.42 12.87
N GLY A 9 15.37 -11.88 14.11
CA GLY A 9 14.27 -12.33 14.98
C GLY A 9 13.70 -13.68 14.51
N ASN A 10 12.37 -13.82 14.60
CA ASN A 10 11.61 -14.94 14.08
C ASN A 10 11.03 -14.64 12.68
N ALA A 11 11.63 -13.69 11.95
CA ALA A 11 11.13 -13.27 10.65
C ALA A 11 11.34 -14.33 9.56
N TRP A 12 10.41 -14.42 8.63
CA TRP A 12 10.45 -15.36 7.52
C TRP A 12 10.40 -14.63 6.17
N VAL A 13 11.34 -14.99 5.29
CA VAL A 13 11.28 -14.65 3.86
C VAL A 13 11.23 -15.96 3.08
N ARG A 14 10.11 -16.24 2.42
CA ARG A 14 9.85 -17.54 1.77
C ARG A 14 9.13 -17.39 0.43
N GLY A 15 9.01 -18.50 -0.32
CA GLY A 15 8.32 -18.54 -1.60
C GLY A 15 9.09 -17.84 -2.71
N ASN A 16 8.36 -17.32 -3.70
CA ASN A 16 8.91 -16.60 -4.86
C ASN A 16 9.13 -15.10 -4.55
N ALA A 17 9.44 -14.77 -3.30
CA ALA A 17 9.60 -13.39 -2.86
C ALA A 17 10.90 -12.78 -3.40
N TRP A 18 10.78 -11.68 -4.12
CA TRP A 18 11.92 -10.85 -4.52
C TRP A 18 12.11 -9.74 -3.49
N VAL A 19 13.28 -9.74 -2.83
CA VAL A 19 13.66 -8.74 -1.84
C VAL A 19 14.88 -8.00 -2.37
N GLY A 20 14.74 -6.69 -2.59
CA GLY A 20 15.80 -5.80 -3.05
C GLY A 20 16.90 -5.57 -2.00
N GLY A 21 17.93 -4.80 -2.35
CA GLY A 21 19.05 -4.54 -1.44
C GLY A 21 18.69 -3.64 -0.25
N TYR A 22 19.41 -3.76 0.86
CA TYR A 22 19.22 -2.96 2.08
C TYR A 22 17.82 -3.07 2.73
N VAL A 23 17.01 -4.07 2.35
CA VAL A 23 15.74 -4.36 3.03
C VAL A 23 16.04 -4.94 4.40
N ARG A 24 15.24 -4.56 5.40
CA ARG A 24 15.30 -5.22 6.70
C ARG A 24 13.94 -5.82 7.04
N VAL A 25 13.96 -7.12 7.34
CA VAL A 25 12.81 -7.92 7.78
C VAL A 25 13.10 -8.39 9.19
N GLY A 26 12.28 -8.01 10.16
CA GLY A 26 12.57 -8.21 11.58
C GLY A 26 11.40 -8.71 12.41
N ASP A 27 11.68 -8.98 13.68
CA ASP A 27 10.72 -9.41 14.70
C ASP A 27 10.01 -10.72 14.33
N ASN A 28 8.70 -10.71 14.15
CA ASN A 28 7.89 -11.87 13.73
C ASN A 28 7.29 -11.65 12.33
N ALA A 29 7.89 -10.79 11.52
CA ALA A 29 7.36 -10.43 10.22
C ALA A 29 7.44 -11.60 9.22
N TRP A 30 6.47 -11.65 8.32
CA TRP A 30 6.37 -12.66 7.28
C TRP A 30 6.34 -12.01 5.90
N VAL A 31 7.27 -12.39 5.03
CA VAL A 31 7.30 -12.01 3.62
C VAL A 31 7.28 -13.29 2.80
N GLY A 32 6.17 -13.56 2.12
CA GLY A 32 5.92 -14.86 1.49
C GLY A 32 5.19 -14.77 0.16
N GLY A 33 5.17 -15.86 -0.60
CA GLY A 33 4.45 -15.92 -1.89
C GLY A 33 5.22 -15.21 -3.02
N HIS A 34 4.48 -14.59 -3.96
CA HIS A 34 5.04 -13.90 -5.14
C HIS A 34 5.27 -12.40 -4.90
N VAL A 35 5.83 -12.05 -3.74
CA VAL A 35 5.96 -10.65 -3.31
C VAL A 35 7.19 -9.97 -3.90
N GLN A 36 7.11 -8.65 -4.09
CA GLN A 36 8.27 -7.82 -4.42
C GLN A 36 8.43 -6.72 -3.37
N VAL A 37 9.60 -6.69 -2.72
CA VAL A 37 9.99 -5.65 -1.76
C VAL A 37 11.15 -4.85 -2.32
N GLY A 38 10.94 -3.57 -2.58
CA GLY A 38 11.95 -2.64 -3.08
C GLY A 38 13.03 -2.35 -2.05
N GLY A 39 14.20 -1.90 -2.52
CA GLY A 39 15.36 -1.67 -1.66
C GLY A 39 15.12 -0.64 -0.56
N ASN A 40 15.81 -0.77 0.57
CA ASN A 40 15.67 0.07 1.76
C ASN A 40 14.29 0.02 2.45
N ALA A 41 13.38 -0.88 2.04
CA ALA A 41 12.10 -1.05 2.73
C ALA A 41 12.28 -1.70 4.12
N TRP A 42 11.32 -1.45 5.01
CA TRP A 42 11.29 -1.98 6.36
C TRP A 42 10.02 -2.79 6.59
N VAL A 43 10.17 -4.07 6.93
CA VAL A 43 9.06 -4.96 7.29
C VAL A 43 9.31 -5.55 8.67
N ARG A 44 8.50 -5.21 9.68
CA ARG A 44 8.79 -5.61 11.08
C ARG A 44 7.52 -5.82 11.92
N GLY A 45 7.67 -6.14 13.20
CA GLY A 45 6.55 -6.48 14.09
C GLY A 45 5.93 -7.84 13.74
N TYR A 46 4.61 -7.87 13.59
CA TYR A 46 3.83 -9.03 13.10
C TYR A 46 3.30 -8.79 11.67
N ALA A 47 3.94 -7.89 10.93
CA ALA A 47 3.52 -7.57 9.57
C ALA A 47 3.61 -8.79 8.66
N GLN A 48 2.61 -8.95 7.79
CA GLN A 48 2.55 -10.00 6.78
C GLN A 48 2.46 -9.34 5.41
N VAL A 49 3.37 -9.71 4.51
CA VAL A 49 3.36 -9.29 3.11
C VAL A 49 3.31 -10.55 2.25
N GLU A 50 2.22 -10.74 1.52
CA GLU A 50 1.95 -11.97 0.77
C GLU A 50 1.15 -11.71 -0.53
N ASP A 51 0.74 -12.77 -1.22
CA ASP A 51 -0.21 -12.74 -2.34
C ASP A 51 0.06 -11.68 -3.43
N ASN A 52 1.22 -11.77 -4.08
CA ASN A 52 1.63 -10.87 -5.18
C ASN A 52 1.70 -9.38 -4.79
N ALA A 53 1.78 -9.05 -3.50
CA ALA A 53 1.92 -7.66 -3.07
C ALA A 53 3.25 -7.05 -3.53
N TRP A 54 3.22 -5.74 -3.79
CA TRP A 54 4.38 -4.93 -4.12
C TRP A 54 4.57 -3.84 -3.07
N VAL A 55 5.74 -3.85 -2.42
CA VAL A 55 6.15 -2.87 -1.43
C VAL A 55 7.29 -2.04 -2.00
N GLY A 56 7.04 -0.75 -2.23
CA GLY A 56 8.03 0.16 -2.76
C GLY A 56 9.27 0.31 -1.87
N GLY A 57 10.41 0.67 -2.47
CA GLY A 57 11.63 0.92 -1.70
C GLY A 57 11.44 2.05 -0.70
N TYR A 58 12.08 1.96 0.47
CA TYR A 58 11.87 2.85 1.63
C TYR A 58 10.51 2.73 2.34
N ALA A 59 9.52 1.98 1.83
CA ALA A 59 8.24 1.82 2.53
C ALA A 59 8.43 1.18 3.91
N GLN A 60 7.55 1.52 4.85
CA GLN A 60 7.52 0.91 6.18
C GLN A 60 6.21 0.16 6.38
N VAL A 61 6.31 -1.16 6.59
CA VAL A 61 5.21 -2.04 6.93
C VAL A 61 5.51 -2.67 8.29
N GLU A 62 4.72 -2.34 9.28
CA GLU A 62 4.98 -2.75 10.66
C GLU A 62 3.69 -3.05 11.43
N GLY A 63 3.81 -3.34 12.73
CA GLY A 63 2.66 -3.64 13.57
C GLY A 63 1.98 -4.95 13.15
N ASN A 64 0.67 -4.91 12.95
CA ASN A 64 -0.16 -6.08 12.58
C ASN A 64 -0.70 -5.98 11.14
N ALA A 65 -0.06 -5.19 10.27
CA ALA A 65 -0.49 -5.00 8.89
C ALA A 65 -0.38 -6.30 8.08
N ARG A 66 -1.40 -6.62 7.29
CA ARG A 66 -1.43 -7.76 6.36
C ARG A 66 -1.61 -7.28 4.93
N VAL A 67 -0.51 -6.96 4.24
CA VAL A 67 -0.50 -6.48 2.87
C VAL A 67 -0.52 -7.67 1.91
N ARG A 68 -1.63 -7.86 1.19
CA ARG A 68 -1.89 -9.03 0.34
C ARG A 68 -2.72 -8.67 -0.89
N ASP A 69 -3.20 -9.64 -1.66
CA ASP A 69 -4.17 -9.48 -2.74
C ASP A 69 -3.75 -8.52 -3.87
N ASN A 70 -2.50 -8.60 -4.33
CA ASN A 70 -1.92 -7.72 -5.38
C ASN A 70 -1.91 -6.23 -5.01
N VAL A 71 -1.94 -5.91 -3.72
CA VAL A 71 -1.81 -4.53 -3.22
C VAL A 71 -0.45 -3.96 -3.62
N ARG A 72 -0.43 -2.70 -4.05
CA ARG A 72 0.80 -1.97 -4.40
C ARG A 72 0.90 -0.73 -3.51
N ILE A 73 1.96 -0.66 -2.71
CA ILE A 73 2.25 0.49 -1.84
C ILE A 73 3.57 1.15 -2.27
N GLY A 74 3.60 2.48 -2.31
CA GLY A 74 4.76 3.27 -2.70
C GLY A 74 5.79 3.42 -1.57
N GLY A 75 6.95 4.00 -1.91
CA GLY A 75 8.09 4.11 -0.99
C GLY A 75 7.90 5.06 0.20
N ASN A 76 6.93 5.96 0.11
CA ASN A 76 6.56 6.87 1.20
C ASN A 76 5.53 6.25 2.18
N ALA A 77 5.11 5.00 1.93
CA ALA A 77 4.10 4.34 2.75
C ALA A 77 4.56 4.12 4.21
N TRP A 78 3.61 4.26 5.13
CA TRP A 78 3.75 3.88 6.53
C TRP A 78 2.49 3.14 7.00
N ILE A 79 2.56 1.81 6.96
CA ILE A 79 1.43 0.90 7.19
C ILE A 79 1.66 0.15 8.49
N ARG A 80 0.82 0.39 9.50
CA ARG A 80 0.94 -0.22 10.84
C ARG A 80 -0.18 -1.23 11.12
N SER A 81 -1.27 -1.14 10.36
CA SER A 81 -2.46 -1.97 10.49
C SER A 81 -3.19 -2.11 9.15
N ASN A 82 -4.16 -3.01 9.09
CA ASN A 82 -5.04 -3.17 7.93
C ASN A 82 -5.90 -1.93 7.65
N ALA A 83 -6.05 -1.01 8.60
CA ALA A 83 -6.78 0.24 8.42
C ALA A 83 -5.95 1.32 7.71
N ASP A 84 -4.65 1.13 7.55
CA ASP A 84 -3.76 2.15 6.96
C ASP A 84 -3.70 2.06 5.42
N TYR A 85 -4.44 1.14 4.81
CA TYR A 85 -4.63 1.10 3.37
C TYR A 85 -6.01 0.56 2.99
N LEU A 86 -6.44 0.85 1.77
CA LEU A 86 -7.65 0.35 1.15
C LEU A 86 -7.31 -0.06 -0.28
N SER A 87 -7.92 -1.14 -0.77
CA SER A 87 -7.74 -1.56 -2.16
C SER A 87 -9.07 -2.01 -2.75
N ILE A 88 -9.31 -1.65 -4.00
CA ILE A 88 -10.47 -2.12 -4.77
C ILE A 88 -10.01 -2.58 -6.15
N LYS A 89 -10.65 -3.63 -6.66
CA LYS A 89 -10.46 -4.15 -8.01
C LYS A 89 -11.79 -4.13 -8.75
N GLY A 90 -11.72 -3.94 -10.07
CA GLY A 90 -12.90 -4.05 -10.93
C GLY A 90 -13.64 -2.74 -11.19
N ILE A 91 -13.08 -1.60 -10.79
CA ILE A 91 -13.61 -0.27 -11.15
C ILE A 91 -12.73 0.39 -12.22
N GLY A 92 -13.29 1.40 -12.88
CA GLY A 92 -12.62 2.19 -13.89
C GLY A 92 -12.44 1.47 -15.23
N SER A 93 -11.94 2.20 -16.23
CA SER A 93 -11.88 1.70 -17.62
C SER A 93 -11.00 0.48 -17.85
N SER A 94 -10.13 0.14 -16.89
CA SER A 94 -9.18 -0.97 -16.99
C SER A 94 -9.38 -2.06 -15.93
N TYR A 95 -10.40 -1.94 -15.06
CA TYR A 95 -10.72 -2.93 -14.00
C TYR A 95 -9.51 -3.32 -13.12
N ARG A 96 -8.55 -2.38 -12.96
CA ARG A 96 -7.28 -2.63 -12.27
C ARG A 96 -7.48 -2.56 -10.75
N ASN A 97 -6.46 -3.01 -10.03
CA ASN A 97 -6.37 -2.76 -8.60
C ASN A 97 -5.98 -1.29 -8.37
N THR A 98 -6.77 -0.58 -7.57
CA THR A 98 -6.47 0.76 -7.08
C THR A 98 -6.25 0.65 -5.58
N THR A 99 -5.07 1.04 -5.12
CA THR A 99 -4.68 1.01 -3.70
C THR A 99 -4.48 2.43 -3.21
N ALA A 100 -5.13 2.79 -2.11
CA ALA A 100 -4.87 4.02 -1.35
C ALA A 100 -4.21 3.65 -0.02
N TYR A 101 -3.22 4.42 0.44
CA TYR A 101 -2.47 4.10 1.66
C TYR A 101 -1.95 5.34 2.38
N LYS A 102 -1.76 5.22 3.71
CA LYS A 102 -1.15 6.27 4.53
C LYS A 102 0.35 6.39 4.29
N THR A 103 0.82 7.63 4.28
CA THR A 103 2.23 7.97 4.14
C THR A 103 2.86 8.32 5.48
N LYS A 104 4.19 8.34 5.52
CA LYS A 104 4.97 8.80 6.69
C LYS A 104 4.65 10.23 7.09
N GLY A 105 4.23 11.07 6.14
CA GLY A 105 3.83 12.46 6.38
C GLY A 105 2.39 12.64 6.87
N GLY A 106 1.65 11.54 7.11
CA GLY A 106 0.24 11.58 7.51
C GLY A 106 -0.74 11.84 6.36
N GLY A 107 -0.24 11.97 5.12
CA GLY A 107 -1.07 12.10 3.93
C GLY A 107 -1.52 10.76 3.36
N ILE A 108 -2.30 10.81 2.27
CA ILE A 108 -2.78 9.65 1.53
C ILE A 108 -2.21 9.68 0.11
N GLU A 109 -1.62 8.56 -0.31
CA GLU A 109 -1.17 8.32 -1.67
C GLU A 109 -1.95 7.17 -2.30
N ILE A 110 -2.11 7.21 -3.62
CA ILE A 110 -2.85 6.24 -4.41
C ILE A 110 -1.96 5.70 -5.52
N VAL A 111 -1.98 4.38 -5.70
CA VAL A 111 -1.42 3.69 -6.86
C VAL A 111 -2.56 3.11 -7.69
N CYS A 112 -2.64 3.50 -8.96
CA CYS A 112 -3.65 3.04 -9.91
C CYS A 112 -3.02 2.85 -11.30
N GLY A 113 -2.57 1.63 -11.59
CA GLY A 113 -1.87 1.35 -12.85
C GLY A 113 -0.53 2.10 -12.94
N CYS A 114 -0.43 3.05 -13.87
CA CYS A 114 0.75 3.91 -14.04
C CYS A 114 0.69 5.18 -13.19
N PHE A 115 -0.47 5.46 -12.57
CA PHE A 115 -0.60 6.59 -11.66
C PHE A 115 -0.04 6.23 -10.29
N SER A 116 0.74 7.16 -9.72
CA SER A 116 1.16 7.20 -8.32
C SER A 116 1.16 8.67 -7.91
N GLY A 117 0.45 9.03 -6.84
CA GLY A 117 0.33 10.42 -6.42
C GLY A 117 -0.60 10.59 -5.22
N THR A 118 -0.81 11.83 -4.80
CA THR A 118 -1.72 12.17 -3.69
C THR A 118 -3.20 11.95 -4.05
N LEU A 119 -4.07 11.99 -3.04
CA LEU A 119 -5.53 11.98 -3.26
C LEU A 119 -6.02 13.10 -4.17
N GLU A 120 -5.48 14.30 -4.01
CA GLU A 120 -5.82 15.48 -4.80
C GLU A 120 -5.37 15.34 -6.25
N GLU A 121 -4.15 14.82 -6.46
CA GLU A 121 -3.62 14.53 -7.80
C GLU A 121 -4.43 13.42 -8.49
N PHE A 122 -4.89 12.42 -7.72
CA PHE A 122 -5.72 11.35 -8.24
C PHE A 122 -7.09 11.84 -8.67
N GLU A 123 -7.75 12.67 -7.86
CA GLU A 123 -9.03 13.30 -8.19
C GLU A 123 -8.91 14.16 -9.47
N THR A 124 -7.85 14.97 -9.55
CA THR A 124 -7.52 15.76 -10.76
C THR A 124 -7.31 14.86 -11.98
N ARG A 125 -6.55 13.77 -11.82
CA ARG A 125 -6.28 12.82 -12.91
C ARG A 125 -7.54 12.13 -13.41
N VAL A 126 -8.44 11.74 -12.51
CA VAL A 126 -9.74 11.14 -12.85
C VAL A 126 -10.55 12.11 -13.70
N GLN A 127 -10.63 13.38 -13.31
CA GLN A 127 -11.35 14.39 -14.09
C GLN A 127 -10.75 14.56 -15.50
N LEU A 128 -9.43 14.74 -15.59
CA LEU A 128 -8.74 14.96 -16.87
C LEU A 128 -8.88 13.77 -17.82
N THR A 129 -8.92 12.55 -17.29
CA THR A 129 -8.91 11.32 -18.11
C THR A 129 -10.31 10.88 -18.52
N HIS A 130 -11.31 11.09 -17.65
CA HIS A 130 -12.63 10.49 -17.81
C HIS A 130 -13.78 11.50 -17.95
N GLY A 131 -13.56 12.79 -17.64
CA GLY A 131 -14.60 13.81 -17.66
C GLY A 131 -15.81 13.39 -16.82
N GLU A 132 -17.00 13.37 -17.43
CA GLU A 132 -18.26 13.04 -16.74
C GLU A 132 -18.80 11.62 -17.04
N ASN A 133 -17.96 10.74 -17.56
CA ASN A 133 -18.38 9.38 -17.93
C ASN A 133 -18.61 8.48 -16.69
N LYS A 134 -19.09 7.25 -16.92
CA LYS A 134 -19.38 6.29 -15.83
C LYS A 134 -18.15 5.96 -14.96
N PHE A 135 -16.95 5.90 -15.55
CA PHE A 135 -15.72 5.58 -14.83
C PHE A 135 -15.30 6.72 -13.90
N ALA A 136 -15.52 7.98 -14.30
CA ALA A 136 -15.33 9.12 -13.41
C ALA A 136 -16.23 9.01 -12.18
N LYS A 137 -17.50 8.61 -12.37
CA LYS A 137 -18.45 8.40 -11.26
C LYS A 137 -18.00 7.29 -10.31
N GLU A 138 -17.56 6.16 -10.84
CA GLU A 138 -17.01 5.05 -10.04
C GLU A 138 -15.81 5.51 -9.19
N TYR A 139 -14.84 6.19 -9.80
CA TYR A 139 -13.67 6.69 -9.07
C TYR A 139 -14.03 7.77 -8.05
N ARG A 140 -14.96 8.67 -8.36
CA ARG A 140 -15.43 9.68 -7.39
C ARG A 140 -16.06 9.02 -6.16
N LEU A 141 -16.93 8.02 -6.36
CA LEU A 141 -17.49 7.26 -5.23
C LEU A 141 -16.41 6.58 -4.40
N PHE A 142 -15.39 6.00 -5.06
CA PHE A 142 -14.28 5.39 -4.35
C PHE A 142 -13.41 6.41 -3.60
N ILE A 143 -13.19 7.60 -4.17
CA ILE A 143 -12.51 8.74 -3.52
C ILE A 143 -13.27 9.15 -2.25
N GLU A 144 -14.60 9.21 -2.29
CA GLU A 144 -15.40 9.52 -1.09
C GLU A 144 -15.26 8.43 -0.02
N ILE A 145 -15.22 7.15 -0.40
CA ILE A 145 -14.90 6.05 0.54
C ILE A 145 -13.49 6.24 1.13
N MET A 146 -12.48 6.60 0.33
CA MET A 146 -11.13 6.87 0.85
C MET A 146 -11.14 8.01 1.86
N LYS A 147 -11.80 9.13 1.54
CA LYS A 147 -11.92 10.29 2.42
C LYS A 147 -12.55 9.88 3.74
N LEU A 148 -13.67 9.16 3.72
CA LEU A 148 -14.34 8.66 4.92
C LEU A 148 -13.47 7.68 5.71
N HIS A 149 -12.80 6.74 5.04
CA HIS A 149 -11.97 5.71 5.67
C HIS A 149 -10.74 6.29 6.38
N PHE A 150 -10.13 7.34 5.81
CA PHE A 150 -8.93 7.97 6.37
C PHE A 150 -9.21 9.21 7.25
N MET A 151 -10.46 9.64 7.36
CA MET A 151 -10.85 10.67 8.34
C MET A 151 -10.60 10.16 9.76
N GLU A 152 -9.87 10.94 10.56
CA GLU A 152 -9.78 10.67 11.99
C GLU A 152 -11.13 11.02 12.63
N GLU A 153 -11.75 10.05 13.32
CA GLU A 153 -12.82 10.37 14.25
C GLU A 153 -12.25 11.32 15.30
N LYS A 154 -12.71 12.58 15.30
CA LYS A 154 -12.48 13.46 16.44
C LYS A 154 -13.09 12.76 17.65
N LYS A 155 -12.24 12.12 18.46
CA LYS A 155 -12.67 11.52 19.72
C LYS A 155 -13.40 12.62 20.49
N GLY A 156 -14.72 12.48 20.60
CA GLY A 156 -15.50 13.26 21.54
C GLY A 156 -14.84 13.05 22.89
N LYS A 157 -14.43 14.15 23.54
CA LYS A 157 -14.04 14.09 24.94
C LYS A 157 -15.21 13.48 25.71
N GLN A 158 -15.06 12.22 26.13
CA GLN A 158 -15.84 11.67 27.24
C GLN A 158 -15.23 12.19 28.54
#